data_AF-A0A812Y657-F1
#
_entry.id   AF-A0A812Y657-F1
#
_cell.length_a   1.000
_cell.length_b   1.000
_cell.length_c   1.000
_cell.angle_alpha   90.00
_cell.angle_beta   90.00
_cell.angle_gamma   90.00
#
_symmetry.space_group_name_H-M   'P 1'
#
loop_
_entity.id
_entity.type
_entity.pdbx_description
1 polymer ?
#
loop_
_entity_poly.entity_id
_entity_poly.type
_entity_poly.pdbx_seq_one_letter_code
_entity_poly.pdbx_strand_id
1 'polypeptide(L)' 'EELDITKIKVNMDNEKYLLAHPEIRDMISVFVHQVLEYKPDNILRFAGDFFTRDDLYACVKKKTEEVSRG' A
#
# COMPACT_ATOMS: atom_id res chain seq x y z
N GLU A 1 26.29 16.35 5.71
CA GLU A 1 26.30 15.31 6.76
C GLU A 1 25.05 15.31 7.65
N GLU A 2 24.55 16.43 8.18
CA GLU A 2 23.30 16.42 9.02
C GLU A 2 22.03 15.96 8.28
N LEU A 3 21.93 16.24 6.98
CA LEU A 3 20.81 15.80 6.14
C LEU A 3 20.74 14.27 6.01
N ASP A 4 21.90 13.59 5.99
CA ASP A 4 21.95 12.14 5.88
C ASP A 4 21.50 11.45 7.17
N ILE A 5 21.94 11.95 8.33
CA ILE A 5 21.52 11.41 9.64
C ILE A 5 20.02 11.56 9.83
N THR A 6 19.45 12.71 9.44
CA THR A 6 18.01 12.97 9.53
C THR A 6 17.23 12.01 8.62
N LYS A 7 17.67 11.83 7.37
CA LYS A 7 17.05 10.89 6.43
C LYS A 7 17.11 9.44 6.93
N ILE A 8 18.23 9.03 7.51
CA ILE A 8 18.40 7.69 8.10
C ILE A 8 17.39 7.47 9.23
N LYS A 9 17.25 8.42 10.16
CA LYS A 9 16.28 8.33 11.26
C LYS A 9 14.84 8.22 10.76
N VAL A 10 14.46 9.08 9.82
CA VAL A 10 13.11 9.05 9.22
C VAL A 10 12.84 7.72 8.53
N ASN A 11 13.81 7.18 7.79
CA ASN A 11 13.66 5.89 7.14
C ASN A 11 13.48 4.75 8.15
N MET A 12 14.25 4.75 9.23
CA MET A 12 14.10 3.75 10.30
C MET A 12 12.74 3.82 10.98
N ASP A 13 12.23 5.03 11.24
CA ASP A 13 10.94 5.19 11.89
C ASP A 13 9.78 4.85 10.95
N ASN A 14 9.90 5.16 9.66
CA ASN A 14 8.96 4.70 8.63
C ASN A 14 8.93 3.17 8.53
N GLU A 15 10.09 2.51 8.58
CA GLU A 15 10.16 1.05 8.54
C GLU A 15 9.46 0.43 9.77
N LYS A 16 9.74 0.94 10.97
CA LYS A 16 9.06 0.49 12.19
C LYS A 16 7.54 0.69 12.10
N TYR A 17 7.10 1.82 11.57
CA TYR A 17 5.68 2.10 11.37
C TYR A 17 5.05 1.10 10.40
N LEU A 18 5.66 0.87 9.24
CA LEU A 18 5.16 -0.10 8.26
C LEU A 18 5.17 -1.54 8.78
N LEU A 19 6.13 -1.92 9.63
CA LEU A 19 6.17 -3.23 10.29
C LEU A 19 5.07 -3.38 11.35
N ALA A 20 4.78 -2.31 12.10
CA ALA A 20 3.73 -2.30 13.12
C ALA A 20 2.31 -2.29 12.53
N HIS A 21 2.16 -1.88 11.26
CA HIS A 21 0.88 -1.70 10.58
C HIS A 21 0.74 -2.60 9.34
N PRO A 22 0.53 -3.92 9.51
CA PRO A 22 0.40 -4.87 8.40
C PRO A 22 -0.75 -4.53 7.44
N GLU A 23 -1.80 -3.84 7.90
CA GLU A 23 -2.90 -3.37 7.08
C GLU A 23 -2.45 -2.44 5.95
N ILE A 24 -1.40 -1.64 6.18
CA ILE A 24 -0.85 -0.73 5.16
C ILE A 24 -0.15 -1.54 4.06
N ARG A 25 0.60 -2.57 4.46
CA ARG A 25 1.25 -3.48 3.52
C ARG A 25 0.22 -4.22 2.67
N ASP A 26 -0.86 -4.68 3.29
CA ASP A 26 -1.93 -5.39 2.58
C ASP A 26 -2.66 -4.47 1.58
N MET A 27 -2.95 -3.23 1.99
CA MET A 27 -3.54 -2.21 1.10
C MET A 27 -2.64 -1.93 -0.11
N ILE A 28 -1.35 -1.73 0.10
CA ILE A 28 -0.38 -1.49 -0.99
C ILE A 28 -0.27 -2.72 -1.90
N SER A 29 -0.21 -3.93 -1.33
CA SER A 29 -0.13 -5.18 -2.09
C SER A 29 -1.34 -5.36 -3.01
N VAL A 30 -2.55 -5.19 -2.48
CA VAL A 30 -3.80 -5.29 -3.27
C VAL A 30 -3.85 -4.21 -4.34
N PHE A 31 -3.44 -2.97 -4.02
CA PHE A 31 -3.37 -1.89 -5.00
C PHE A 31 -2.45 -2.24 -6.16
N VAL A 32 -1.21 -2.66 -5.87
CA VAL A 32 -0.22 -3.04 -6.90
C VAL A 32 -0.74 -4.22 -7.74
N HIS A 33 -1.34 -5.21 -7.10
CA HIS A 33 -1.95 -6.33 -7.82
C HIS A 33 -3.02 -5.87 -8.82
N GLN A 34 -3.92 -4.97 -8.39
CA GLN A 34 -4.96 -4.42 -9.27
C GLN A 34 -4.39 -3.53 -10.39
N VAL A 35 -3.33 -2.77 -10.13
CA VAL A 35 -2.63 -1.99 -11.17
C VAL A 35 -2.06 -2.92 -12.25
N LEU A 36 -1.45 -4.04 -11.85
CA LEU A 36 -0.90 -5.02 -12.79
C LEU A 36 -1.99 -5.79 -13.56
N GLU A 37 -3.11 -6.09 -12.89
CA GLU A 37 -4.29 -6.75 -13.45
C GLU A 37 -4.96 -5.85 -14.50
N TYR A 38 -5.34 -4.63 -14.12
CA TYR A 38 -6.14 -3.73 -14.96
C TYR A 38 -5.34 -2.81 -15.88
N LYS A 39 -4.04 -2.61 -15.62
CA LYS A 39 -3.13 -1.74 -16.39
C LYS A 39 -3.76 -0.39 -16.77
N PRO A 40 -4.14 0.45 -15.77
CA PRO A 40 -4.84 1.69 -16.04
C PRO A 40 -3.96 2.71 -16.78
N ASP A 41 -4.54 3.46 -17.71
CA ASP A 41 -3.85 4.53 -18.44
C ASP A 41 -3.40 5.69 -17.52
N ASN A 42 -4.10 5.89 -16.39
CA ASN A 42 -3.77 6.90 -15.40
C ASN A 42 -3.72 6.30 -13.98
N ILE A 43 -2.51 6.00 -13.53
CA ILE A 43 -2.24 5.39 -12.22
C ILE A 43 -2.66 6.31 -11.06
N LEU A 44 -2.49 7.64 -11.19
CA LEU A 44 -2.83 8.57 -10.11
C LEU A 44 -4.34 8.65 -9.88
N ARG A 45 -5.12 8.70 -10.97
CA ARG A 45 -6.58 8.63 -10.88
C ARG A 45 -7.03 7.30 -10.29
N PHE A 46 -6.44 6.20 -10.75
CA PHE A 46 -6.72 4.87 -10.23
C PHE A 46 -6.41 4.76 -8.72
N ALA A 47 -5.30 5.35 -8.27
CA ALA A 47 -4.95 5.44 -6.85
C ALA A 47 -5.97 6.24 -6.05
N GLY A 48 -6.39 7.40 -6.56
CA GLY A 48 -7.45 8.20 -5.95
C GLY A 48 -8.72 7.37 -5.78
N ASP A 49 -9.22 6.81 -6.88
CA ASP A 49 -10.44 5.99 -6.89
C ASP A 49 -10.32 4.74 -6.02
N PHE A 50 -9.12 4.18 -5.81
CA PHE A 50 -8.90 3.01 -4.96
C PHE A 50 -8.85 3.38 -3.47
N PHE A 51 -8.03 4.37 -3.07
CA PHE A 51 -7.78 4.69 -1.66
C PHE A 51 -8.88 5.53 -1.01
N THR A 52 -9.78 6.15 -1.79
CA THR A 52 -10.92 6.91 -1.26
C THR A 52 -12.22 6.11 -1.21
N ARG A 53 -12.18 4.78 -1.40
CA ARG A 53 -13.39 3.94 -1.36
C ARG A 53 -13.88 3.76 0.07
N ASP A 54 -15.18 3.92 0.27
CA ASP A 54 -15.82 3.66 1.57
C ASP A 54 -15.68 2.19 2.01
N ASP A 55 -15.56 1.27 1.04
CA ASP A 55 -15.42 -0.18 1.28
C ASP A 55 -13.98 -0.69 1.25
N LEU A 56 -12.97 0.21 1.26
CA LEU A 56 -11.56 -0.13 1.07
C LEU A 56 -11.09 -1.29 1.97
N TYR A 57 -11.35 -1.19 3.28
CA TYR A 57 -10.93 -2.21 4.24
C TYR A 57 -11.53 -3.59 3.96
N ALA A 58 -12.82 -3.64 3.62
CA ALA A 58 -13.50 -4.90 3.30
C ALA A 58 -12.96 -5.51 1.99
N CYS A 59 -12.74 -4.66 0.98
CA CYS A 59 -12.18 -5.07 -0.30
C CYS A 59 -10.76 -5.65 -0.15
N VAL A 60 -9.90 -4.93 0.58
CA VAL A 60 -8.50 -5.34 0.79
C VAL A 60 -8.43 -6.63 1.58
N LYS A 61 -9.19 -6.78 2.68
CA LYS A 61 -9.22 -8.02 3.46
C LYS A 61 -9.57 -9.22 2.59
N LYS A 62 -10.64 -9.11 1.80
CA LYS A 62 -11.08 -10.17 0.89
C LYS A 62 -10.01 -10.51 -0.15
N LYS A 63 -9.44 -9.50 -0.81
CA LYS A 63 -8.48 -9.72 -1.90
C LYS A 63 -7.12 -10.22 -1.39
N THR A 64 -6.70 -9.84 -0.18
CA THR A 64 -5.53 -10.42 0.50
C THR A 64 -5.71 -11.91 0.80
N GLU A 65 -6.90 -12.33 1.23
CA GLU A 65 -7.24 -13.75 1.44
C GLU A 65 -7.26 -14.55 0.13
N GLU A 66 -7.71 -13.95 -0.97
CA GLU A 66 -7.69 -14.55 -2.31
C GLU A 66 -6.26 -14.71 -2.84
N VAL A 67 -5.43 -13.67 -2.71
CA VAL A 67 -4.03 -13.68 -3.19
C VAL A 67 -3.16 -14.63 -2.36
N SER A 68 -3.40 -14.78 -1.06
CA SER A 68 -2.62 -15.68 -0.19
C SER A 68 -2.93 -17.17 -0.40
N ARG A 69 -4.01 -17.50 -1.12
CA ARG A 69 -4.40 -18.88 -1.46
C ARG A 69 -3.91 -19.33 -2.84
N GLY A 70 -3.39 -18.40 -3.65
CA GLY A 70 -2.89 -18.65 -5.00
C GLY A 70 -1.42 -19.02 -5.06
#